data_AF-A0A7J5W3V4-F1
#
_entry.id   AF-A0A7J5W3V4-F1
#
_cell.length_a   1.000
_cell.length_b   1.000
_cell.length_c   1.000
_cell.angle_alpha   90.00
_cell.angle_beta   90.00
_cell.angle_gamma   90.00
#
_symmetry.space_group_name_H-M   'P 1'
#
loop_
_entity.id
_entity.type
_entity.pdbx_description
1 polymer ?
#
loop_
_entity_poly.entity_id
_entity_poly.type
_entity_poly.pdbx_seq_one_letter_code
_entity_poly.pdbx_strand_id
1 'polypeptide(L)'
;MAGYKETPRQKMIAMMYLVLTALLALNVSVEIIEAFVSVNHSIENTNENLKSKIEETYARFEQQHLLNEAKVGPFWDKAKEARQLSDDLIKFIDETKYEVISKSEKITIDEARATPLGKISTRDKYDVSTNYFFGGSQDGSKGKAGELKIEIEDFKTKILNLVDENKRANLKFGMDTEGPFYDASGKKQNWEQHNFYHVILAANVTFLNKLIADIRNVESDIVSSLYSSISADDYKFDQVAPKVIPSSKLVFQGDTYEAEIMVAALDSKQNPEVFIGGRQIPASGGIAKYTVSAGATGLQTYRGTIKVQGPDGEPKDYSFEESYFVMTPSLTVAPTKMNVLYANVDNPISISASGIPESQIQPTITSGTIRRDGKEWVVRVPLGQKATISVVHNDGKTQRKMGAADFRIKRVPDPKAYIANTDGGPVQKNMLLAARAIIPRMPEDFDFDLQFEIVSYNFAGVRGGDMWERAATGNMLTQEMQTFISNCKRGERIWIENIIARGPDGNRKLGTISLTVQ
;
A
#
# COMPACT_ATOMS: atom_id res chain seq x y z
N MET A 1 98.95 23.76 -31.49
CA MET A 1 99.36 22.48 -30.86
C MET A 1 99.61 21.48 -31.98
N ALA A 2 100.77 20.84 -31.97
CA ALA A 2 101.24 19.95 -33.02
C ALA A 2 100.33 18.71 -33.13
N GLY A 3 99.51 18.65 -34.18
CA GLY A 3 98.79 17.44 -34.55
C GLY A 3 99.77 16.46 -35.17
N TYR A 4 100.19 15.46 -34.40
CA TYR A 4 100.83 14.28 -34.96
C TYR A 4 99.92 13.72 -36.07
N LYS A 5 100.44 13.59 -37.30
CA LYS A 5 99.71 12.93 -38.39
C LYS A 5 99.48 11.48 -37.98
N GLU A 6 98.25 11.15 -37.59
CA GLU A 6 97.85 9.78 -37.30
C GLU A 6 98.26 8.86 -38.46
N THR A 7 98.94 7.77 -38.12
CA THR A 7 99.30 6.75 -39.10
C THR A 7 98.04 6.12 -39.69
N PRO A 8 98.05 5.60 -40.93
CA PRO A 8 96.87 4.95 -41.54
C PRO A 8 96.22 3.88 -40.66
N ARG A 9 97.02 3.19 -39.83
CA ARG A 9 96.55 2.23 -38.81
C ARG A 9 95.77 2.91 -37.68
N GLN A 10 96.22 4.05 -37.18
CA GLN A 10 95.50 4.81 -36.15
C GLN A 10 94.20 5.39 -36.68
N LYS A 11 94.17 5.87 -37.94
CA LYS A 11 92.92 6.30 -38.59
C LYS A 11 91.92 5.16 -38.76
N MET A 12 92.39 3.96 -39.11
CA MET A 12 91.55 2.75 -39.17
C MET A 12 91.01 2.35 -37.80
N ILE A 13 91.84 2.40 -36.75
CA ILE A 13 91.41 2.11 -35.37
C ILE A 13 90.43 3.17 -34.87
N ALA A 14 90.68 4.45 -35.14
CA ALA A 14 89.80 5.55 -34.76
C ALA A 14 88.46 5.46 -35.51
N MET A 15 88.46 5.14 -36.81
CA MET A 15 87.24 4.90 -37.59
C MET A 15 86.47 3.67 -37.08
N MET A 16 87.16 2.57 -36.78
CA MET A 16 86.52 1.39 -36.18
C MET A 16 85.93 1.72 -34.81
N TYR A 17 86.64 2.47 -33.96
CA TYR A 17 86.14 2.87 -32.65
C TYR A 17 84.94 3.82 -32.79
N LEU A 18 84.97 4.78 -33.71
CA LEU A 18 83.83 5.65 -34.02
C LEU A 18 82.62 4.85 -34.51
N VAL A 19 82.82 3.91 -35.42
CA VAL A 19 81.76 3.04 -35.95
C VAL A 19 81.21 2.13 -34.86
N LEU A 20 82.05 1.54 -34.01
CA LEU A 20 81.63 0.62 -32.95
C LEU A 20 80.94 1.37 -31.80
N THR A 21 81.42 2.58 -31.47
CA THR A 21 80.76 3.48 -30.51
C THR A 21 79.44 4.00 -31.06
N ALA A 22 79.37 4.32 -32.36
CA ALA A 22 78.12 4.70 -33.03
C ALA A 22 77.13 3.52 -33.08
N LEU A 23 77.58 2.29 -33.32
CA LEU A 23 76.75 1.09 -33.29
C LEU A 23 76.23 0.77 -31.88
N LEU A 24 77.06 0.93 -30.84
CA LEU A 24 76.65 0.82 -29.44
C LEU A 24 75.64 1.90 -29.05
N ALA A 25 75.82 3.13 -29.55
CA ALA A 25 74.90 4.24 -29.31
C ALA A 25 73.58 4.12 -30.09
N LEU A 26 73.54 3.32 -31.16
CA LEU A 26 72.35 3.06 -31.96
C LEU A 26 71.47 1.96 -31.35
N ASN A 27 72.04 1.10 -30.50
CA ASN A 27 71.30 0.12 -29.73
C ASN A 27 70.71 0.76 -28.46
N VAL A 28 69.47 0.42 -28.15
CA VAL A 28 68.79 0.89 -26.94
C VAL A 28 69.42 0.26 -25.70
N SER A 29 69.52 1.01 -24.60
CA SER A 29 70.08 0.48 -23.34
C SER A 29 69.22 -0.68 -22.81
N VAL A 30 69.88 -1.68 -22.21
CA VAL A 30 69.20 -2.89 -21.70
C VAL A 30 68.18 -2.52 -20.62
N GLU A 31 68.50 -1.54 -19.78
CA GLU A 31 67.63 -1.03 -18.72
C GLU A 31 66.33 -0.41 -19.26
N ILE A 32 66.41 0.31 -20.39
CA ILE A 32 65.24 0.90 -21.05
C ILE A 32 64.33 -0.22 -21.59
N ILE A 33 64.90 -1.26 -22.19
CA ILE A 33 64.14 -2.40 -22.71
C ILE A 33 63.45 -3.16 -21.57
N GLU A 34 64.14 -3.39 -20.45
CA GLU A 34 63.55 -4.01 -19.26
C GLU A 34 62.42 -3.17 -18.67
N ALA A 35 62.55 -1.84 -18.67
CA ALA A 35 61.48 -0.94 -18.27
C ALA A 35 60.23 -1.11 -19.15
N PHE A 36 60.38 -1.20 -20.48
CA PHE A 36 59.26 -1.47 -21.39
C PHE A 36 58.60 -2.83 -21.12
N VAL A 37 59.38 -3.89 -20.86
CA VAL A 37 58.84 -5.20 -20.49
C VAL A 37 58.03 -5.13 -19.19
N SER A 38 58.54 -4.38 -18.19
CA SER A 38 57.84 -4.17 -16.92
C SER A 38 56.52 -3.41 -17.10
N VAL A 39 56.53 -2.32 -17.88
CA VAL A 39 55.33 -1.55 -18.23
C VAL A 39 54.33 -2.43 -18.98
N ASN A 40 54.79 -3.23 -19.96
CA ASN A 40 53.93 -4.14 -20.70
C ASN A 40 53.23 -5.15 -19.78
N HIS A 41 53.96 -5.77 -18.86
CA HIS A 41 53.38 -6.69 -17.89
C HIS A 41 52.34 -6.00 -16.99
N SER A 42 52.58 -4.75 -16.59
CA SER A 42 51.59 -3.96 -15.84
C SER A 42 50.32 -3.70 -16.65
N ILE A 43 50.45 -3.42 -17.95
CA ILE A 43 49.31 -3.18 -18.85
C ILE A 43 48.55 -4.48 -19.12
N GLU A 44 49.24 -5.61 -19.32
CA GLU A 44 48.61 -6.93 -19.46
C GLU A 44 47.78 -7.29 -18.22
N ASN A 45 48.33 -7.08 -17.01
CA ASN A 45 47.58 -7.26 -15.78
C ASN A 45 46.39 -6.30 -15.66
N THR A 46 46.57 -5.04 -16.10
CA THR A 46 45.47 -4.06 -16.14
C THR A 46 44.37 -4.51 -17.08
N ASN A 47 44.74 -5.03 -18.26
CA ASN A 47 43.81 -5.59 -19.22
C ASN A 47 43.01 -6.74 -18.61
N GLU A 48 43.65 -7.74 -18.00
CA GLU A 48 42.94 -8.86 -17.36
C GLU A 48 41.98 -8.41 -16.24
N ASN A 49 42.40 -7.43 -15.43
CA ASN A 49 41.55 -6.84 -14.40
C ASN A 49 40.34 -6.11 -15.01
N LEU A 50 40.54 -5.31 -16.06
CA LEU A 50 39.46 -4.62 -16.77
C LEU A 50 38.48 -5.62 -17.38
N LYS A 51 38.98 -6.68 -18.01
CA LYS A 51 38.13 -7.75 -18.57
C LYS A 51 37.25 -8.38 -17.50
N SER A 52 37.82 -8.74 -16.36
CA SER A 52 37.08 -9.34 -15.25
C SER A 52 36.01 -8.38 -14.70
N LYS A 53 36.32 -7.08 -14.57
CA LYS A 53 35.38 -6.05 -14.13
C LYS A 53 34.25 -5.81 -15.13
N ILE A 54 34.56 -5.85 -16.42
CA ILE A 54 33.58 -5.70 -17.50
C ILE A 54 32.63 -6.91 -17.51
N GLU A 55 33.15 -8.13 -17.40
CA GLU A 55 32.31 -9.35 -17.30
C GLU A 55 31.39 -9.32 -16.07
N GLU A 56 31.87 -8.84 -14.91
CA GLU A 56 31.02 -8.64 -13.74
C GLU A 56 29.89 -7.64 -14.01
N THR A 57 30.18 -6.58 -14.76
CA THR A 57 29.19 -5.57 -15.13
C THR A 57 28.15 -6.14 -16.09
N TYR A 58 28.57 -6.91 -17.11
CA TYR A 58 27.64 -7.61 -18.01
C TYR A 58 26.77 -8.62 -17.25
N ALA A 59 27.34 -9.38 -16.31
CA ALA A 59 26.58 -10.32 -15.49
C ALA A 59 25.50 -9.62 -14.65
N ARG A 60 25.80 -8.45 -14.07
CA ARG A 60 24.81 -7.62 -13.34
C ARG A 60 23.73 -7.07 -14.28
N PHE A 61 24.12 -6.69 -15.49
CA PHE A 61 23.21 -6.19 -16.51
C PHE A 61 22.25 -7.29 -16.98
N GLU A 62 22.77 -8.49 -17.25
CA GLU A 62 21.97 -9.68 -17.61
C GLU A 62 20.98 -10.04 -16.50
N GLN A 63 21.40 -10.02 -15.24
CA GLN A 63 20.49 -10.24 -14.11
C GLN A 63 19.33 -9.23 -14.09
N GLN A 64 19.60 -7.95 -14.36
CA GLN A 64 18.54 -6.93 -14.45
C GLN A 64 17.63 -7.14 -15.67
N HIS A 65 18.19 -7.60 -16.79
CA HIS A 65 17.41 -7.94 -17.97
C HIS A 65 16.44 -9.10 -17.70
N LEU A 66 16.87 -10.12 -16.96
CA LEU A 66 16.01 -11.23 -16.53
C LEU A 66 14.89 -10.79 -15.58
N LEU A 67 15.11 -9.73 -14.79
CA LEU A 67 14.10 -9.17 -13.89
C LEU A 67 13.07 -8.28 -14.62
N ASN A 68 13.51 -7.54 -15.66
CA ASN A 68 12.65 -6.60 -16.38
C ASN A 68 13.06 -6.47 -17.86
N GLU A 69 12.71 -7.47 -18.65
CA GLU A 69 13.08 -7.56 -20.07
C GLU A 69 12.57 -6.37 -20.90
N ALA A 70 11.33 -5.94 -20.66
CA ALA A 70 10.69 -4.87 -21.43
C ALA A 70 11.41 -3.52 -21.26
N LYS A 71 11.89 -3.23 -20.05
CA LYS A 71 12.60 -1.98 -19.75
C LYS A 71 14.08 -2.04 -20.12
N VAL A 72 14.73 -3.17 -19.83
CA VAL A 72 16.19 -3.31 -19.91
C VAL A 72 16.65 -3.78 -21.30
N GLY A 73 15.78 -4.47 -22.06
CA GLY A 73 16.09 -5.06 -23.37
C GLY A 73 16.80 -4.11 -24.34
N PRO A 74 16.26 -2.90 -24.63
CA PRO A 74 16.89 -1.97 -25.56
C PRO A 74 18.31 -1.54 -25.14
N PHE A 75 18.56 -1.40 -23.84
CA PHE A 75 19.88 -1.05 -23.31
C PHE A 75 20.82 -2.27 -23.31
N TRP A 76 20.29 -3.46 -23.07
CA TRP A 76 21.04 -4.72 -23.12
C TRP A 76 21.52 -5.05 -24.53
N ASP A 77 20.67 -4.84 -25.54
CA ASP A 77 21.04 -5.05 -26.94
C ASP A 77 22.18 -4.11 -27.36
N LYS A 78 22.10 -2.83 -26.98
CA LYS A 78 23.18 -1.85 -27.17
C LYS A 78 24.46 -2.25 -26.43
N ALA A 79 24.36 -2.77 -25.22
CA ALA A 79 25.53 -3.23 -24.46
C ALA A 79 26.20 -4.44 -25.15
N LYS A 80 25.42 -5.41 -25.64
CA LYS A 80 25.96 -6.54 -26.43
C LYS A 80 26.61 -6.07 -27.73
N GLU A 81 26.05 -5.07 -28.39
CA GLU A 81 26.66 -4.46 -29.58
C GLU A 81 28.00 -3.79 -29.23
N ALA A 82 28.08 -3.05 -28.12
CA ALA A 82 29.33 -2.47 -27.63
C ALA A 82 30.40 -3.54 -27.34
N ARG A 83 30.00 -4.68 -26.74
CA ARG A 83 30.87 -5.83 -26.51
C ARG A 83 31.43 -6.38 -27.80
N GLN A 84 30.56 -6.64 -28.77
CA GLN A 84 30.94 -7.21 -30.06
C GLN A 84 31.94 -6.32 -30.79
N LEU A 85 31.67 -5.02 -30.87
CA LEU A 85 32.58 -4.04 -31.48
C LEU A 85 33.94 -3.98 -30.78
N SER A 86 33.96 -4.10 -29.45
CA SER A 86 35.18 -4.07 -28.65
C SER A 86 35.99 -5.34 -28.83
N ASP A 87 35.35 -6.50 -28.77
CA ASP A 87 35.98 -7.81 -28.97
C ASP A 87 36.57 -7.94 -30.39
N ASP A 88 35.87 -7.45 -31.42
CA ASP A 88 36.33 -7.46 -32.80
C ASP A 88 37.61 -6.61 -32.99
N LEU A 89 37.65 -5.39 -32.43
CA LEU A 89 38.83 -4.54 -32.50
C LEU A 89 40.00 -5.08 -31.66
N ILE A 90 39.73 -5.59 -30.46
CA ILE A 90 40.75 -6.22 -29.61
C ILE A 90 41.37 -7.43 -30.32
N LYS A 91 40.55 -8.25 -30.97
CA LYS A 91 41.01 -9.40 -31.76
C LYS A 91 41.92 -8.95 -32.90
N PHE A 92 41.55 -7.90 -33.64
CA PHE A 92 42.38 -7.34 -34.70
C PHE A 92 43.74 -6.84 -34.18
N ILE A 93 43.75 -6.18 -33.01
CA ILE A 93 44.99 -5.70 -32.37
C ILE A 93 45.85 -6.87 -31.90
N ASP A 94 45.26 -7.90 -31.30
CA ASP A 94 45.97 -9.10 -30.87
C ASP A 94 46.59 -9.85 -32.07
N GLU A 95 45.84 -10.02 -33.16
CA GLU A 95 46.35 -10.60 -34.40
C GLU A 95 47.53 -9.79 -34.95
N THR A 96 47.40 -8.46 -35.01
CA THR A 96 48.47 -7.55 -35.43
C THR A 96 49.71 -7.66 -34.54
N LYS A 97 49.52 -7.78 -33.22
CA LYS A 97 50.60 -7.96 -32.22
C LYS A 97 51.37 -9.26 -32.45
N TYR A 98 50.67 -10.37 -32.64
CA TYR A 98 51.33 -11.68 -32.83
C TYR A 98 51.96 -11.81 -34.22
N GLU A 99 51.38 -11.20 -35.26
CA GLU A 99 51.97 -11.15 -36.59
C GLU A 99 53.31 -10.41 -36.62
N VAL A 100 53.40 -9.25 -35.97
CA VAL A 100 54.65 -8.48 -35.94
C VAL A 100 55.75 -9.22 -35.16
N ILE A 101 55.39 -9.88 -34.05
CA ILE A 101 56.32 -10.72 -33.29
C ILE A 101 56.78 -11.92 -34.12
N SER A 102 55.86 -12.63 -34.77
CA SER A 102 56.16 -13.78 -35.64
C SER A 102 57.12 -13.40 -36.76
N LYS A 103 56.89 -12.27 -37.44
CA LYS A 103 57.78 -11.77 -38.51
C LYS A 103 59.15 -11.35 -38.00
N SER A 104 59.22 -10.78 -36.79
CA SER A 104 60.48 -10.32 -36.20
C SER A 104 61.36 -11.47 -35.71
N GLU A 105 60.79 -12.44 -34.99
CA GLU A 105 61.50 -13.62 -34.48
C GLU A 105 61.63 -14.75 -35.51
N LYS A 106 60.90 -14.70 -36.62
CA LYS A 106 60.78 -15.77 -37.63
C LYS A 106 60.24 -17.09 -37.05
N ILE A 107 59.28 -16.97 -36.14
CA ILE A 107 58.58 -18.09 -35.49
C ILE A 107 57.14 -18.17 -35.99
N THR A 108 56.44 -19.26 -35.69
CA THR A 108 55.01 -19.38 -35.98
C THR A 108 54.19 -18.42 -35.10
N ILE A 109 52.96 -18.08 -35.52
CA ILE A 109 52.05 -17.21 -34.74
C ILE A 109 51.72 -17.86 -33.39
N ASP A 110 51.57 -19.18 -33.33
CA ASP A 110 51.28 -19.90 -32.08
C ASP A 110 52.44 -19.84 -31.09
N GLU A 111 53.68 -19.95 -31.57
CA GLU A 111 54.87 -19.75 -30.75
C GLU A 111 55.01 -18.29 -30.30
N ALA A 112 54.62 -17.32 -31.14
CA ALA A 112 54.60 -15.91 -30.77
C ALA A 112 53.59 -15.62 -29.64
N ARG A 113 52.45 -16.32 -29.62
CA ARG A 113 51.46 -16.21 -28.52
C ARG A 113 51.98 -16.77 -27.19
N ALA A 114 52.77 -17.84 -27.24
CA ALA A 114 53.31 -18.50 -26.06
C ALA A 114 54.57 -17.81 -25.49
N THR A 115 55.15 -16.84 -26.21
CA THR A 115 56.42 -16.20 -25.85
C THR A 115 56.18 -14.84 -25.18
N PRO A 116 56.49 -14.67 -23.89
CA PRO A 116 56.40 -13.37 -23.23
C PRO A 116 57.36 -12.36 -23.84
N LEU A 117 57.00 -11.07 -23.82
CA LEU A 117 57.83 -9.99 -24.37
C LEU A 117 59.28 -9.99 -23.84
N GLY A 118 59.46 -10.39 -22.58
CA GLY A 118 60.78 -10.50 -21.95
C GLY A 118 61.71 -11.57 -22.56
N LYS A 119 61.20 -12.52 -23.34
CA LYS A 119 61.98 -13.60 -23.98
C LYS A 119 62.21 -13.39 -25.48
N ILE A 120 61.63 -12.32 -26.06
CA ILE A 120 61.78 -11.97 -27.47
C ILE A 120 63.18 -11.40 -27.70
N SER A 121 63.94 -12.00 -28.62
CA SER A 121 65.35 -11.66 -28.87
C SER A 121 65.53 -10.38 -29.70
N THR A 122 64.51 -10.02 -30.48
CA THR A 122 64.45 -8.86 -31.38
C THR A 122 63.67 -7.68 -30.80
N ARG A 123 63.40 -7.72 -29.49
CA ARG A 123 62.60 -6.71 -28.77
C ARG A 123 63.16 -5.28 -28.83
N ASP A 124 64.46 -5.15 -29.05
CA ASP A 124 65.22 -3.91 -29.19
C ASP A 124 65.34 -3.42 -30.64
N LYS A 125 64.90 -4.22 -31.62
CA LYS A 125 64.98 -3.90 -33.05
C LYS A 125 63.74 -3.16 -33.51
N TYR A 126 63.91 -2.27 -34.50
CA TYR A 126 62.82 -1.49 -35.09
C TYR A 126 62.61 -1.77 -36.59
N ASP A 127 63.57 -2.39 -37.29
CA ASP A 127 63.51 -2.50 -38.76
C ASP A 127 62.33 -3.35 -39.23
N VAL A 128 62.14 -4.53 -38.63
CA VAL A 128 61.07 -5.47 -39.05
C VAL A 128 59.69 -4.95 -38.66
N SER A 129 59.56 -4.38 -37.46
CA SER A 129 58.31 -3.77 -37.00
C SER A 129 57.92 -2.59 -37.89
N THR A 130 58.86 -1.68 -38.16
CA THR A 130 58.61 -0.53 -39.04
C THR A 130 58.17 -0.97 -40.43
N ASN A 131 58.87 -1.93 -41.05
CA ASN A 131 58.51 -2.43 -42.38
C ASN A 131 57.13 -3.11 -42.41
N TYR A 132 56.78 -3.85 -41.34
CA TYR A 132 55.47 -4.48 -41.22
C TYR A 132 54.34 -3.45 -41.12
N PHE A 133 54.48 -2.45 -40.24
CA PHE A 133 53.46 -1.43 -40.03
C PHE A 133 53.33 -0.47 -41.20
N PHE A 134 54.42 -0.19 -41.92
CA PHE A 134 54.43 0.78 -43.03
C PHE A 134 54.15 0.16 -44.39
N GLY A 135 54.39 -1.15 -44.57
CA GLY A 135 54.11 -1.85 -45.83
C GLY A 135 54.83 -1.27 -47.05
N GLY A 136 55.94 -0.56 -46.84
CA GLY A 136 56.67 0.17 -47.89
C GLY A 136 56.14 1.59 -48.20
N SER A 137 55.09 2.06 -47.51
CA SER A 137 54.65 3.46 -47.57
C SER A 137 55.59 4.36 -46.76
N GLN A 138 55.78 5.63 -47.16
CA GLN A 138 56.59 6.59 -46.38
C GLN A 138 55.83 7.19 -45.18
N ASP A 139 54.50 7.18 -45.24
CA ASP A 139 53.59 7.76 -44.23
C ASP A 139 52.86 6.69 -43.39
N GLY A 140 53.05 5.40 -43.69
CA GLY A 140 52.40 4.28 -43.01
C GLY A 140 50.91 4.07 -43.33
N SER A 141 50.30 4.95 -44.13
CA SER A 141 48.85 4.95 -44.39
C SER A 141 48.34 3.72 -45.15
N LYS A 142 49.20 3.10 -45.97
CA LYS A 142 48.89 1.89 -46.75
C LYS A 142 49.38 0.60 -46.08
N GLY A 143 49.99 0.69 -44.91
CA GLY A 143 50.43 -0.47 -44.14
C GLY A 143 49.45 -0.83 -43.04
N LYS A 144 49.84 -1.79 -42.19
CA LYS A 144 49.02 -2.26 -41.07
C LYS A 144 48.67 -1.15 -40.07
N ALA A 145 49.53 -0.14 -39.93
CA ALA A 145 49.25 1.02 -39.07
C ALA A 145 48.08 1.86 -39.58
N GLY A 146 47.95 2.03 -40.90
CA GLY A 146 46.81 2.72 -41.51
C GLY A 146 45.51 1.95 -41.35
N GLU A 147 45.53 0.62 -41.56
CA GLU A 147 44.38 -0.25 -41.29
C GLU A 147 43.92 -0.13 -39.83
N LEU A 148 44.86 -0.22 -38.88
CA LEU A 148 44.57 -0.09 -37.45
C LEU A 148 43.91 1.25 -37.12
N LYS A 149 44.38 2.35 -37.71
CA LYS A 149 43.78 3.66 -37.51
C LYS A 149 42.34 3.73 -38.02
N ILE A 150 42.08 3.16 -39.21
CA ILE A 150 40.73 3.13 -39.78
C ILE A 150 39.78 2.34 -38.88
N GLU A 151 40.19 1.16 -38.40
CA GLU A 151 39.40 0.34 -37.48
C GLU A 151 39.13 1.06 -36.14
N ILE A 152 40.11 1.81 -35.61
CA ILE A 152 39.92 2.64 -34.40
C ILE A 152 38.88 3.75 -34.63
N GLU A 153 38.93 4.46 -35.76
CA GLU A 153 37.98 5.54 -36.06
C GLU A 153 36.57 5.01 -36.36
N ASP A 154 36.47 3.87 -37.03
CA ASP A 154 35.19 3.19 -37.26
C ASP A 154 34.58 2.71 -35.94
N PHE A 155 35.40 2.10 -35.06
CA PHE A 155 34.99 1.72 -33.71
C PHE A 155 34.45 2.91 -32.92
N LYS A 156 35.20 4.03 -32.85
CA LYS A 156 34.74 5.25 -32.16
C LYS A 156 33.39 5.73 -32.69
N THR A 157 33.23 5.77 -34.01
CA THR A 157 32.01 6.24 -34.66
C THR A 157 30.82 5.33 -34.33
N LYS A 158 30.99 4.01 -34.43
CA LYS A 158 29.94 3.03 -34.14
C LYS A 158 29.56 3.05 -32.66
N ILE A 159 30.54 3.08 -31.77
CA ILE A 159 30.34 3.14 -30.33
C ILE A 159 29.59 4.42 -29.89
N LEU A 160 29.92 5.57 -30.49
CA LEU A 160 29.26 6.84 -30.17
C LEU A 160 27.76 6.82 -30.51
N ASN A 161 27.36 6.05 -31.52
CA ASN A 161 25.96 5.91 -31.92
C ASN A 161 25.12 5.11 -30.90
N LEU A 162 25.75 4.32 -30.03
CA LEU A 162 25.05 3.52 -29.02
C LEU A 162 24.55 4.37 -27.84
N VAL A 163 25.20 5.51 -27.60
CA VAL A 163 24.94 6.39 -26.45
C VAL A 163 24.20 7.65 -26.87
N ASP A 164 23.29 8.13 -26.00
CA ASP A 164 22.53 9.35 -26.20
C ASP A 164 23.44 10.58 -26.29
N GLU A 165 23.04 11.54 -27.13
CA GLU A 165 23.83 12.72 -27.51
C GLU A 165 24.31 13.53 -26.29
N ASN A 166 23.48 13.63 -25.26
CA ASN A 166 23.78 14.32 -24.01
C ASN A 166 24.90 13.67 -23.17
N LYS A 167 25.15 12.38 -23.36
CA LYS A 167 26.18 11.62 -22.62
C LYS A 167 27.47 11.42 -23.43
N ARG A 168 27.46 11.72 -24.74
CA ARG A 168 28.64 11.60 -25.62
C ARG A 168 29.81 12.50 -25.21
N ALA A 169 29.52 13.69 -24.69
CA ALA A 169 30.54 14.67 -24.28
C ALA A 169 31.43 14.21 -23.12
N ASN A 170 30.98 13.21 -22.34
CA ASN A 170 31.70 12.71 -21.17
C ASN A 170 32.56 11.48 -21.48
N LEU A 171 32.47 10.90 -22.69
CA LEU A 171 33.25 9.74 -23.08
C LEU A 171 34.68 10.15 -23.45
N LYS A 172 35.66 9.53 -22.79
CA LYS A 172 37.09 9.74 -23.07
C LYS A 172 37.64 8.51 -23.77
N PHE A 173 37.95 8.64 -25.06
CA PHE A 173 38.39 7.50 -25.85
C PHE A 173 39.82 7.04 -25.58
N GLY A 174 40.71 7.92 -25.08
CA GLY A 174 42.11 7.59 -24.80
C GLY A 174 42.97 7.23 -26.02
N MET A 175 42.35 7.03 -27.19
CA MET A 175 42.92 6.60 -28.46
C MET A 175 42.91 7.73 -29.49
N ASP A 176 43.43 8.91 -29.14
CA ASP A 176 43.41 10.05 -30.06
C ASP A 176 44.31 9.77 -31.28
N THR A 177 43.71 9.74 -32.47
CA THR A 177 44.42 9.53 -33.75
C THR A 177 44.62 10.84 -34.52
N GLU A 178 43.97 11.91 -34.08
CA GLU A 178 44.06 13.25 -34.64
C GLU A 178 45.04 14.08 -33.82
N GLY A 179 46.13 14.50 -34.48
CA GLY A 179 47.23 15.21 -33.86
C GLY A 179 46.98 16.70 -33.65
N PRO A 180 48.00 17.42 -33.13
CA PRO A 180 49.34 17.31 -33.71
C PRO A 180 50.28 16.37 -32.95
N PHE A 181 50.95 15.47 -33.68
CA PHE A 181 52.06 14.65 -33.18
C PHE A 181 53.39 15.22 -33.65
N TYR A 182 54.42 15.10 -32.81
CA TYR A 182 55.77 15.59 -33.09
C TYR A 182 56.81 14.54 -32.72
N ASP A 183 57.92 14.52 -33.45
CA ASP A 183 59.09 13.72 -33.05
C ASP A 183 59.95 14.42 -32.00
N ALA A 184 61.00 13.74 -31.54
CA ALA A 184 61.97 14.28 -30.58
C ALA A 184 62.69 15.55 -31.05
N SER A 185 62.65 15.85 -32.36
CA SER A 185 63.24 17.07 -32.96
C SER A 185 62.21 18.19 -33.18
N GLY A 186 60.95 17.96 -32.83
CA GLY A 186 59.84 18.92 -33.01
C GLY A 186 59.25 18.94 -34.41
N LYS A 187 59.57 17.98 -35.29
CA LYS A 187 58.98 17.86 -36.62
C LYS A 187 57.59 17.23 -36.53
N LYS A 188 56.63 17.81 -37.25
CA LYS A 188 55.26 17.28 -37.33
C LYS A 188 55.24 15.90 -37.98
N GLN A 189 54.56 14.96 -37.34
CA GLN A 189 54.35 13.58 -37.81
C GLN A 189 52.86 13.24 -37.83
N ASN A 190 52.47 12.25 -38.63
CA ASN A 190 51.14 11.63 -38.50
C ASN A 190 51.14 10.58 -37.37
N TRP A 191 49.96 10.06 -37.02
CA TRP A 191 49.80 9.09 -35.93
C TRP A 191 50.58 7.80 -36.18
N GLU A 192 50.61 7.34 -37.43
CA GLU A 192 51.29 6.15 -37.88
C GLU A 192 52.82 6.28 -37.69
N GLN A 193 53.39 7.43 -38.07
CA GLN A 193 54.80 7.74 -37.86
C GLN A 193 55.17 7.88 -36.39
N HIS A 194 54.35 8.59 -35.62
CA HIS A 194 54.65 8.82 -34.21
C HIS A 194 54.72 7.51 -33.41
N ASN A 195 53.82 6.57 -33.69
CA ASN A 195 53.69 5.34 -32.89
C ASN A 195 54.47 4.14 -33.46
N PHE A 196 54.76 4.10 -34.76
CA PHE A 196 55.31 2.90 -35.41
C PHE A 196 56.57 3.12 -36.26
N TYR A 197 57.02 4.35 -36.52
CA TYR A 197 58.21 4.60 -37.35
C TYR A 197 59.49 4.63 -36.52
N HIS A 198 60.43 3.72 -36.80
CA HIS A 198 61.69 3.57 -36.04
C HIS A 198 61.48 3.36 -34.53
N VAL A 199 60.35 2.77 -34.17
CA VAL A 199 60.02 2.39 -32.79
C VAL A 199 60.41 0.93 -32.58
N ILE A 200 61.04 0.63 -31.44
CA ILE A 200 61.45 -0.74 -31.10
C ILE A 200 60.23 -1.65 -30.89
N LEU A 201 60.39 -2.94 -31.22
CA LEU A 201 59.31 -3.92 -31.10
C LEU A 201 58.69 -3.95 -29.69
N ALA A 202 59.49 -3.83 -28.63
CA ALA A 202 58.98 -3.78 -27.26
C ALA A 202 57.99 -2.64 -27.02
N ALA A 203 58.28 -1.45 -27.57
CA ALA A 203 57.42 -0.29 -27.47
C ALA A 203 56.16 -0.44 -28.34
N ASN A 204 56.27 -1.02 -29.54
CA ASN A 204 55.10 -1.32 -30.38
C ASN A 204 54.13 -2.27 -29.67
N VAL A 205 54.62 -3.38 -29.11
CA VAL A 205 53.79 -4.35 -28.37
C VAL A 205 53.13 -3.71 -27.16
N THR A 206 53.89 -2.92 -26.40
CA THR A 206 53.38 -2.18 -25.24
C THR A 206 52.27 -1.20 -25.65
N PHE A 207 52.45 -0.48 -26.76
CA PHE A 207 51.44 0.43 -27.29
C PHE A 207 50.16 -0.28 -27.74
N LEU A 208 50.28 -1.41 -28.45
CA LEU A 208 49.12 -2.23 -28.82
C LEU A 208 48.35 -2.73 -27.59
N ASN A 209 49.06 -3.19 -26.55
CA ASN A 209 48.43 -3.59 -25.30
C ASN A 209 47.77 -2.39 -24.56
N LYS A 210 48.32 -1.18 -24.69
CA LYS A 210 47.70 0.06 -24.19
C LYS A 210 46.40 0.38 -24.95
N LEU A 211 46.36 0.20 -26.27
CA LEU A 211 45.14 0.38 -27.05
C LEU A 211 44.04 -0.61 -26.61
N ILE A 212 44.38 -1.86 -26.33
CA ILE A 212 43.43 -2.84 -25.75
C ILE A 212 42.87 -2.31 -24.42
N ALA A 213 43.71 -1.71 -23.57
CA ALA A 213 43.26 -1.13 -22.30
C ALA A 213 42.29 0.04 -22.51
N ASP A 214 42.58 0.92 -23.47
CA ASP A 214 41.69 2.04 -23.80
C ASP A 214 40.34 1.53 -24.33
N ILE A 215 40.32 0.52 -25.21
CA ILE A 215 39.09 -0.08 -25.74
C ILE A 215 38.25 -0.65 -24.59
N ARG A 216 38.87 -1.40 -23.68
CA ARG A 216 38.19 -1.96 -22.49
C ARG A 216 37.66 -0.86 -21.57
N ASN A 217 38.38 0.24 -21.39
CA ASN A 217 37.89 1.38 -20.60
C ASN A 217 36.67 2.03 -21.25
N VAL A 218 36.73 2.29 -22.57
CA VAL A 218 35.61 2.86 -23.32
C VAL A 218 34.38 1.96 -23.23
N GLU A 219 34.54 0.66 -23.45
CA GLU A 219 33.48 -0.34 -23.27
C GLU A 219 32.88 -0.25 -21.86
N SER A 220 33.73 -0.26 -20.82
CA SER A 220 33.28 -0.19 -19.43
C SER A 220 32.49 1.08 -19.13
N ASP A 221 32.92 2.24 -19.63
CA ASP A 221 32.24 3.52 -19.43
C ASP A 221 30.87 3.54 -20.12
N ILE A 222 30.77 2.98 -21.32
CA ILE A 222 29.51 2.92 -22.08
C ILE A 222 28.53 1.97 -21.44
N VAL A 223 28.97 0.76 -21.09
CA VAL A 223 28.11 -0.23 -20.43
C VAL A 223 27.63 0.33 -19.09
N SER A 224 28.49 1.00 -18.32
CA SER A 224 28.12 1.66 -17.07
C SER A 224 27.11 2.80 -17.30
N SER A 225 27.29 3.58 -18.36
CA SER A 225 26.37 4.65 -18.75
C SER A 225 24.99 4.11 -19.14
N LEU A 226 24.94 3.07 -19.99
CA LEU A 226 23.72 2.38 -20.38
C LEU A 226 23.02 1.77 -19.17
N TYR A 227 23.76 1.12 -18.27
CA TYR A 227 23.24 0.56 -17.03
C TYR A 227 22.63 1.65 -16.12
N SER A 228 23.30 2.79 -15.97
CA SER A 228 22.79 3.91 -15.18
C SER A 228 21.49 4.50 -15.75
N SER A 229 21.36 4.52 -17.09
CA SER A 229 20.17 5.03 -17.77
C SER A 229 18.92 4.19 -17.47
N ILE A 230 19.06 2.88 -17.20
CA ILE A 230 17.92 2.02 -16.85
C ILE A 230 17.18 2.60 -15.64
N SER A 231 17.91 2.97 -14.60
CA SER A 231 17.33 3.45 -13.33
C SER A 231 17.08 4.95 -13.27
N ALA A 232 17.47 5.71 -14.30
CA ALA A 232 17.31 7.16 -14.32
C ALA A 232 15.84 7.58 -14.28
N ASP A 233 14.98 6.79 -14.92
CA ASP A 233 13.54 7.04 -15.02
C ASP A 233 12.72 6.38 -13.89
N ASP A 234 13.39 5.81 -12.88
CA ASP A 234 12.71 5.20 -11.74
C ASP A 234 12.41 6.21 -10.62
N TYR A 235 11.20 6.15 -10.08
CA TYR A 235 10.89 6.79 -8.81
C TYR A 235 11.71 6.15 -7.70
N LYS A 236 12.35 7.00 -6.90
CA LYS A 236 13.14 6.55 -5.75
C LYS A 236 12.21 6.46 -4.55
N PHE A 237 12.11 5.26 -3.97
CA PHE A 237 11.36 5.02 -2.74
C PHE A 237 12.32 4.53 -1.66
N ASP A 238 12.18 5.02 -0.43
CA ASP A 238 13.02 4.62 0.70
C ASP A 238 12.26 3.81 1.75
N GLN A 239 10.93 3.85 1.72
CA GLN A 239 10.07 3.09 2.61
C GLN A 239 9.10 2.23 1.82
N VAL A 240 8.89 1.01 2.30
CA VAL A 240 7.92 0.06 1.74
C VAL A 240 7.06 -0.43 2.90
N ALA A 241 5.76 -0.19 2.82
CA ALA A 241 4.82 -0.55 3.87
C ALA A 241 3.52 -1.15 3.27
N PRO A 242 2.90 -2.14 3.94
CA PRO A 242 1.60 -2.63 3.51
C PRO A 242 0.51 -1.58 3.81
N LYS A 243 -0.41 -1.41 2.87
CA LYS A 243 -1.61 -0.59 3.00
C LYS A 243 -2.83 -1.48 2.81
N VAL A 244 -3.76 -1.42 3.77
CA VAL A 244 -5.03 -2.15 3.74
C VAL A 244 -6.16 -1.15 3.50
N ILE A 245 -6.95 -1.38 2.46
CA ILE A 245 -8.09 -0.56 2.03
C ILE A 245 -9.35 -1.43 2.15
N PRO A 246 -10.11 -1.34 3.26
CA PRO A 246 -11.34 -2.09 3.43
C PRO A 246 -12.51 -1.47 2.65
N SER A 247 -13.36 -2.31 2.07
CA SER A 247 -14.62 -1.86 1.42
C SER A 247 -15.57 -1.23 2.45
N SER A 248 -15.60 -1.77 3.67
CA SER A 248 -16.27 -1.15 4.83
C SER A 248 -15.51 -1.46 6.11
N LYS A 249 -15.35 -0.46 6.98
CA LYS A 249 -14.77 -0.63 8.33
C LYS A 249 -15.79 -1.14 9.36
N LEU A 250 -17.07 -1.18 9.00
CA LEU A 250 -18.15 -1.64 9.86
C LEU A 250 -18.93 -2.76 9.16
N VAL A 251 -18.99 -3.92 9.80
CA VAL A 251 -19.69 -5.11 9.31
C VAL A 251 -20.50 -5.73 10.45
N PHE A 252 -21.67 -6.30 10.15
CA PHE A 252 -22.44 -7.03 11.16
C PHE A 252 -21.88 -8.44 11.34
N GLN A 253 -22.17 -9.06 12.48
CA GLN A 253 -21.81 -10.45 12.72
C GLN A 253 -22.50 -11.36 11.68
N GLY A 254 -21.71 -12.08 10.89
CA GLY A 254 -22.20 -12.94 9.80
C GLY A 254 -22.05 -12.32 8.41
N ASP A 255 -21.72 -11.03 8.29
CA ASP A 255 -21.36 -10.41 7.02
C ASP A 255 -19.92 -10.79 6.61
N THR A 256 -19.64 -10.75 5.30
CA THR A 256 -18.28 -10.90 4.75
C THR A 256 -17.52 -9.58 4.87
N TYR A 257 -16.32 -9.62 5.43
CA TYR A 257 -15.38 -8.49 5.42
C TYR A 257 -14.43 -8.61 4.21
N GLU A 258 -14.42 -7.60 3.34
CA GLU A 258 -13.56 -7.52 2.17
C GLU A 258 -12.60 -6.33 2.28
N ALA A 259 -11.33 -6.56 1.93
CA ALA A 259 -10.30 -5.52 1.91
C ALA A 259 -9.23 -5.81 0.86
N GLU A 260 -8.79 -4.75 0.17
CA GLU A 260 -7.65 -4.80 -0.73
C GLU A 260 -6.36 -4.55 0.07
N ILE A 261 -5.37 -5.42 -0.11
CA ILE A 261 -4.07 -5.32 0.55
C ILE A 261 -3.02 -5.08 -0.53
N MET A 262 -2.38 -3.92 -0.47
CA MET A 262 -1.36 -3.52 -1.44
C MET A 262 -0.07 -3.11 -0.74
N VAL A 263 1.04 -3.20 -1.46
CA VAL A 263 2.32 -2.67 -1.01
C VAL A 263 2.41 -1.21 -1.47
N ALA A 264 2.57 -0.29 -0.52
CA ALA A 264 2.81 1.12 -0.79
C ALA A 264 4.31 1.42 -0.65
N ALA A 265 4.90 1.96 -1.70
CA ALA A 265 6.25 2.50 -1.68
C ALA A 265 6.17 4.03 -1.51
N LEU A 266 6.93 4.58 -0.55
CA LEU A 266 6.92 6.01 -0.22
C LEU A 266 8.36 6.55 -0.25
N ASP A 267 8.48 7.83 -0.56
CA ASP A 267 9.71 8.60 -0.38
C ASP A 267 9.54 9.54 0.82
N SER A 268 10.27 9.30 1.91
CA SER A 268 10.20 10.15 3.10
C SER A 268 10.85 11.53 2.91
N LYS A 269 11.69 11.69 1.89
CA LYS A 269 12.42 12.94 1.58
C LYS A 269 11.61 13.89 0.70
N GLN A 270 10.66 13.36 -0.07
CA GLN A 270 9.78 14.17 -0.92
C GLN A 270 8.38 14.24 -0.32
N ASN A 271 7.91 15.46 -0.04
CA ASN A 271 6.54 15.68 0.42
C ASN A 271 5.67 16.08 -0.77
N PRO A 272 4.67 15.25 -1.14
CA PRO A 272 3.78 15.58 -2.25
C PRO A 272 2.88 16.75 -1.89
N GLU A 273 2.49 17.54 -2.91
CA GLU A 273 1.47 18.56 -2.73
C GLU A 273 0.09 17.92 -2.87
N VAL A 274 -0.68 17.92 -1.78
CA VAL A 274 -2.02 17.32 -1.76
C VAL A 274 -3.07 18.41 -1.67
N PHE A 275 -4.00 18.44 -2.62
CA PHE A 275 -5.10 19.40 -2.67
C PHE A 275 -6.43 18.67 -2.50
N ILE A 276 -7.26 19.11 -1.55
CA ILE A 276 -8.61 18.58 -1.33
C ILE A 276 -9.57 19.77 -1.25
N GLY A 277 -10.56 19.82 -2.15
CA GLY A 277 -11.53 20.92 -2.21
C GLY A 277 -10.89 22.32 -2.35
N GLY A 278 -9.77 22.43 -3.07
CA GLY A 278 -9.02 23.68 -3.26
C GLY A 278 -8.10 24.08 -2.09
N ARG A 279 -8.07 23.32 -0.99
CA ARG A 279 -7.16 23.53 0.14
C ARG A 279 -5.96 22.59 0.06
N GLN A 280 -4.75 23.14 0.20
CA GLN A 280 -3.54 22.33 0.34
C GLN A 280 -3.50 21.67 1.73
N ILE A 281 -3.19 20.37 1.76
CA ILE A 281 -3.04 19.57 2.96
C ILE A 281 -1.54 19.40 3.23
N PRO A 282 -1.03 19.73 4.43
CA PRO A 282 0.37 19.55 4.74
C PRO A 282 0.74 18.06 4.72
N ALA A 283 1.80 17.74 3.98
CA ALA A 283 2.41 16.42 3.94
C ALA A 283 3.71 16.42 4.76
N SER A 284 3.98 15.32 5.45
CA SER A 284 5.20 15.09 6.21
C SER A 284 5.63 13.65 6.07
N GLY A 285 6.88 13.42 5.66
CA GLY A 285 7.43 12.09 5.44
C GLY A 285 6.70 11.33 4.33
N GLY A 286 6.33 12.02 3.25
CA GLY A 286 5.58 11.43 2.13
C GLY A 286 4.09 11.17 2.41
N ILE A 287 3.57 11.55 3.59
CA ILE A 287 2.18 11.28 3.99
C ILE A 287 1.44 12.58 4.30
N ALA A 288 0.32 12.83 3.62
CA ALA A 288 -0.62 13.90 3.94
C ALA A 288 -1.73 13.39 4.88
N LYS A 289 -2.02 14.14 5.95
CA LYS A 289 -3.08 13.80 6.91
C LYS A 289 -4.28 14.73 6.71
N TYR A 290 -5.35 14.19 6.16
CA TYR A 290 -6.63 14.90 6.04
C TYR A 290 -7.51 14.68 7.27
N THR A 291 -8.08 15.75 7.82
CA THR A 291 -9.01 15.71 8.95
C THR A 291 -10.12 16.73 8.73
N VAL A 292 -11.36 16.28 8.90
CA VAL A 292 -12.57 17.10 8.75
C VAL A 292 -13.58 16.71 9.82
N SER A 293 -14.30 17.70 10.36
CA SER A 293 -15.40 17.46 11.29
C SER A 293 -16.65 16.99 10.52
N ALA A 294 -17.24 15.89 10.96
CA ALA A 294 -18.44 15.34 10.36
C ALA A 294 -19.68 16.18 10.75
N GLY A 295 -20.17 17.03 9.84
CA GLY A 295 -21.27 17.98 10.11
C GLY A 295 -22.68 17.47 9.80
N ALA A 296 -22.81 16.56 8.83
CA ALA A 296 -24.11 16.02 8.39
C ALA A 296 -24.08 14.49 8.36
N THR A 297 -25.21 13.86 8.68
CA THR A 297 -25.38 12.41 8.62
C THR A 297 -25.45 11.91 7.18
N GLY A 298 -25.10 10.64 6.96
CA GLY A 298 -25.12 9.98 5.67
C GLY A 298 -23.75 9.86 5.00
N LEU A 299 -23.76 9.51 3.72
CA LEU A 299 -22.55 9.34 2.91
C LEU A 299 -21.96 10.71 2.54
N GLN A 300 -20.71 10.93 2.93
CA GLN A 300 -19.93 12.11 2.61
C GLN A 300 -18.87 11.73 1.60
N THR A 301 -18.78 12.45 0.48
CA THR A 301 -17.75 12.24 -0.54
C THR A 301 -16.76 13.40 -0.55
N TYR A 302 -15.52 13.13 -0.91
CA TYR A 302 -14.49 14.14 -1.11
C TYR A 302 -13.56 13.77 -2.25
N ARG A 303 -13.07 14.78 -2.95
CA ARG A 303 -12.18 14.63 -4.11
C ARG A 303 -10.93 15.45 -3.91
N GLY A 304 -9.82 14.97 -4.44
CA GLY A 304 -8.55 15.66 -4.36
C GLY A 304 -7.58 15.25 -5.45
N THR A 305 -6.44 15.94 -5.47
CA THR A 305 -5.33 15.69 -6.39
C THR A 305 -4.03 15.68 -5.60
N ILE A 306 -3.17 14.72 -5.91
CA ILE A 306 -1.83 14.58 -5.37
C ILE A 306 -0.85 14.92 -6.49
N LYS A 307 0.04 15.88 -6.25
CA LYS A 307 1.14 16.19 -7.18
C LYS A 307 2.43 15.57 -6.66
N VAL A 308 3.05 14.73 -7.49
CA VAL A 308 4.31 14.06 -7.20
C VAL A 308 5.33 14.49 -8.23
N GLN A 309 6.55 14.83 -7.79
CA GLN A 309 7.62 15.17 -8.71
C GLN A 309 8.14 13.91 -9.40
N GLY A 310 8.13 13.91 -10.73
CA GLY A 310 8.66 12.82 -11.54
C GLY A 310 10.19 12.72 -11.46
N PRO A 311 10.78 11.59 -11.89
CA PRO A 311 12.23 11.42 -11.99
C PRO A 311 12.89 12.42 -12.97
N ASP A 312 12.10 12.91 -13.93
CA ASP A 312 12.42 13.96 -14.90
C ASP A 312 12.35 15.39 -14.32
N GLY A 313 11.90 15.53 -13.07
CA GLY A 313 11.72 16.82 -12.38
C GLY A 313 10.36 17.47 -12.65
N GLU A 314 9.55 16.93 -13.57
CA GLU A 314 8.24 17.45 -13.91
C GLU A 314 7.16 16.89 -12.96
N PRO A 315 6.24 17.72 -12.43
CA PRO A 315 5.18 17.25 -11.54
C PRO A 315 4.12 16.46 -12.31
N LYS A 316 3.70 15.31 -11.77
CA LYS A 316 2.57 14.51 -12.24
C LYS A 316 1.42 14.56 -11.24
N ASP A 317 0.21 14.72 -11.77
CA ASP A 317 -1.02 14.90 -11.01
C ASP A 317 -1.84 13.60 -10.98
N TYR A 318 -2.17 13.13 -9.78
CA TYR A 318 -3.00 11.94 -9.53
C TYR A 318 -4.29 12.34 -8.80
N SER A 319 -5.43 12.19 -9.47
CA SER A 319 -6.74 12.52 -8.89
C SER A 319 -7.34 11.33 -8.16
N PHE A 320 -8.04 11.58 -7.06
CA PHE A 320 -8.75 10.56 -6.29
C PHE A 320 -10.13 11.06 -5.81
N GLU A 321 -11.03 10.12 -5.62
CA GLU A 321 -12.35 10.33 -5.02
C GLU A 321 -12.60 9.26 -3.97
N GLU A 322 -12.98 9.69 -2.77
CA GLU A 322 -13.20 8.81 -1.64
C GLU A 322 -14.45 9.21 -0.87
N SER A 323 -14.97 8.29 -0.05
CA SER A 323 -16.18 8.52 0.74
C SER A 323 -16.07 8.00 2.18
N TYR A 324 -16.81 8.61 3.09
CA TYR A 324 -16.96 8.18 4.47
C TYR A 324 -18.41 8.34 4.93
N PHE A 325 -18.88 7.47 5.81
CA PHE A 325 -20.26 7.49 6.29
C PHE A 325 -20.35 8.06 7.70
N VAL A 326 -21.27 9.00 7.91
CA VAL A 326 -21.49 9.67 9.20
C VAL A 326 -22.81 9.20 9.80
N MET A 327 -22.74 8.65 11.01
CA MET A 327 -23.89 8.14 11.75
C MET A 327 -24.15 9.01 12.98
N THR A 328 -25.42 9.24 13.32
CA THR A 328 -25.79 9.80 14.63
C THR A 328 -25.56 8.74 15.71
N PRO A 329 -24.92 9.10 16.84
CA PRO A 329 -24.82 8.19 17.97
C PRO A 329 -26.24 7.89 18.50
N SER A 330 -26.57 6.60 18.67
CA SER A 330 -27.83 6.15 19.26
C SER A 330 -27.55 5.43 20.58
N LEU A 331 -28.20 5.85 21.67
CA LEU A 331 -28.15 5.18 22.97
C LEU A 331 -29.53 4.64 23.33
N THR A 332 -29.63 3.35 23.60
CA THR A 332 -30.85 2.70 24.09
C THR A 332 -30.67 2.33 25.56
N VAL A 333 -31.40 2.99 26.46
CA VAL A 333 -31.46 2.63 27.89
C VAL A 333 -32.81 2.02 28.17
N ALA A 334 -32.86 0.70 28.40
CA ALA A 334 -34.09 -0.02 28.68
C ALA A 334 -34.03 -0.73 30.04
N PRO A 335 -35.02 -0.52 30.93
CA PRO A 335 -35.07 -1.21 32.22
C PRO A 335 -35.34 -2.71 32.03
N THR A 336 -34.41 -3.55 32.47
CA THR A 336 -34.43 -5.02 32.26
C THR A 336 -35.58 -5.76 32.95
N LYS A 337 -36.23 -5.15 33.94
CA LYS A 337 -37.39 -5.71 34.63
C LYS A 337 -38.74 -5.23 34.07
N MET A 338 -38.75 -4.31 33.09
CA MET A 338 -39.96 -3.73 32.51
C MET A 338 -40.32 -4.32 31.13
N ASN A 339 -39.60 -5.33 30.67
CA ASN A 339 -39.96 -6.19 29.52
C ASN A 339 -41.18 -7.07 29.86
N VAL A 340 -42.33 -6.41 30.01
CA VAL A 340 -43.63 -6.97 30.33
C VAL A 340 -44.63 -6.46 29.31
N LEU A 341 -45.46 -7.36 28.78
CA LEU A 341 -46.66 -7.02 28.01
C LEU A 341 -47.88 -7.45 28.82
N TYR A 342 -48.88 -6.59 28.87
CA TYR A 342 -50.16 -6.92 29.49
C TYR A 342 -51.07 -7.63 28.50
N ALA A 343 -51.65 -8.76 28.93
CA ALA A 343 -52.52 -9.57 28.10
C ALA A 343 -53.82 -8.82 27.73
N ASN A 344 -54.29 -9.03 26.50
CA ASN A 344 -55.55 -8.56 25.93
C ASN A 344 -55.75 -7.04 25.84
N VAL A 345 -54.72 -6.26 26.16
CA VAL A 345 -54.70 -4.80 26.03
C VAL A 345 -53.65 -4.36 25.00
N ASP A 346 -53.78 -3.13 24.51
CA ASP A 346 -52.88 -2.55 23.52
C ASP A 346 -51.62 -2.04 24.22
N ASN A 347 -50.46 -2.68 23.97
CA ASN A 347 -49.18 -2.32 24.57
C ASN A 347 -48.34 -1.49 23.57
N PRO A 348 -48.16 -0.17 23.78
CA PRO A 348 -47.31 0.63 22.92
C PRO A 348 -45.83 0.31 23.17
N ILE A 349 -45.07 0.12 22.09
CA ILE A 349 -43.62 -0.10 22.12
C ILE A 349 -42.93 0.70 21.01
N SER A 350 -41.70 1.13 21.28
CA SER A 350 -40.82 1.73 20.27
C SER A 350 -39.76 0.72 19.83
N ILE A 351 -39.57 0.56 18.52
CA ILE A 351 -38.59 -0.34 17.93
C ILE A 351 -37.67 0.48 17.03
N SER A 352 -36.40 0.57 17.40
CA SER A 352 -35.36 1.24 16.63
C SER A 352 -34.16 0.32 16.46
N ALA A 353 -33.54 0.33 15.28
CA ALA A 353 -32.29 -0.35 15.02
C ALA A 353 -31.26 0.66 14.53
N SER A 354 -30.04 0.62 15.09
CA SER A 354 -28.99 1.59 14.77
C SER A 354 -28.60 1.48 13.30
N GLY A 355 -28.59 2.62 12.60
CA GLY A 355 -28.27 2.68 11.17
C GLY A 355 -29.38 2.22 10.22
N ILE A 356 -30.57 1.86 10.71
CA ILE A 356 -31.69 1.40 9.87
C ILE A 356 -32.87 2.38 9.97
N PRO A 357 -33.35 2.92 8.82
CA PRO A 357 -34.58 3.71 8.77
C PRO A 357 -35.80 2.95 9.30
N GLU A 358 -36.68 3.62 10.04
CA GLU A 358 -37.90 3.01 10.62
C GLU A 358 -38.84 2.36 9.58
N SER A 359 -38.78 2.79 8.32
CA SER A 359 -39.56 2.21 7.22
C SER A 359 -39.07 0.83 6.78
N GLN A 360 -37.82 0.50 7.08
CA GLN A 360 -37.17 -0.78 6.73
C GLN A 360 -37.15 -1.77 7.89
N ILE A 361 -37.77 -1.42 9.02
CA ILE A 361 -37.92 -2.28 10.19
C ILE A 361 -39.24 -3.04 10.08
N GLN A 362 -39.14 -4.37 9.97
CA GLN A 362 -40.28 -5.29 9.95
C GLN A 362 -40.26 -6.15 11.21
N PRO A 363 -40.99 -5.76 12.26
CA PRO A 363 -41.08 -6.54 13.47
C PRO A 363 -42.12 -7.66 13.30
N THR A 364 -41.83 -8.79 13.94
CA THR A 364 -42.68 -9.98 14.00
C THR A 364 -42.78 -10.42 15.45
N ILE A 365 -43.89 -11.05 15.82
CA ILE A 365 -44.13 -11.51 17.19
C ILE A 365 -44.53 -12.99 17.18
N THR A 366 -44.04 -13.76 18.16
CA THR A 366 -44.34 -15.19 18.25
C THR A 366 -45.78 -15.50 18.70
N SER A 367 -46.43 -14.59 19.43
CA SER A 367 -47.79 -14.77 19.92
C SER A 367 -48.50 -13.41 20.00
N GLY A 368 -49.70 -13.32 19.43
CA GLY A 368 -50.48 -12.08 19.37
C GLY A 368 -50.35 -11.36 18.03
N THR A 369 -50.56 -10.05 18.06
CA THR A 369 -50.50 -9.17 16.88
C THR A 369 -49.63 -7.96 17.18
N ILE A 370 -48.92 -7.49 16.16
CA ILE A 370 -48.14 -6.27 16.19
C ILE A 370 -48.54 -5.41 15.00
N ARG A 371 -48.91 -4.16 15.25
CA ARG A 371 -49.34 -3.20 14.22
C ARG A 371 -48.62 -1.86 14.38
N ARG A 372 -48.39 -1.17 13.28
CA ARG A 372 -47.85 0.19 13.28
C ARG A 372 -48.93 1.17 13.74
N ASP A 373 -48.57 2.10 14.62
CA ASP A 373 -49.43 3.21 15.03
C ASP A 373 -48.61 4.51 15.06
N GLY A 374 -48.61 5.23 13.94
CA GLY A 374 -47.72 6.39 13.74
C GLY A 374 -46.23 6.01 13.84
N LYS A 375 -45.54 6.58 14.84
CA LYS A 375 -44.11 6.31 15.12
C LYS A 375 -43.89 5.12 16.05
N GLU A 376 -44.94 4.58 16.64
CA GLU A 376 -44.87 3.48 17.59
C GLU A 376 -45.43 2.19 16.98
N TRP A 377 -45.25 1.09 17.71
CA TRP A 377 -45.86 -0.19 17.42
C TRP A 377 -46.77 -0.56 18.57
N VAL A 378 -47.98 -1.03 18.27
CA VAL A 378 -48.93 -1.51 19.26
C VAL A 378 -48.95 -3.03 19.21
N VAL A 379 -48.71 -3.64 20.37
CA VAL A 379 -48.66 -5.09 20.54
C VAL A 379 -49.83 -5.56 21.40
N ARG A 380 -50.60 -6.52 20.88
CA ARG A 380 -51.69 -7.16 21.63
C ARG A 380 -51.45 -8.66 21.69
N VAL A 381 -51.30 -9.18 22.91
CA VAL A 381 -50.97 -10.60 23.17
C VAL A 381 -52.07 -11.28 23.97
N PRO A 382 -52.37 -12.57 23.69
CA PRO A 382 -53.25 -13.35 24.55
C PRO A 382 -52.55 -13.66 25.89
N LEU A 383 -53.32 -14.18 26.85
CA LEU A 383 -52.72 -14.66 28.11
C LEU A 383 -51.75 -15.82 27.83
N GLY A 384 -50.52 -15.70 28.31
CA GLY A 384 -49.47 -16.69 28.14
C GLY A 384 -48.30 -16.45 29.09
N GLN A 385 -47.17 -17.14 28.86
CA GLN A 385 -45.97 -16.94 29.69
C GLN A 385 -45.02 -15.89 29.10
N LYS A 386 -44.77 -15.96 27.79
CA LYS A 386 -43.80 -15.10 27.08
C LYS A 386 -44.23 -14.84 25.63
N ALA A 387 -43.84 -13.70 25.10
CA ALA A 387 -43.85 -13.40 23.67
C ALA A 387 -42.47 -12.87 23.25
N THR A 388 -42.01 -13.26 22.07
CA THR A 388 -40.73 -12.81 21.53
C THR A 388 -41.00 -11.94 20.33
N ILE A 389 -40.44 -10.72 20.33
CA ILE A 389 -40.49 -9.81 19.19
C ILE A 389 -39.17 -9.93 18.45
N SER A 390 -39.21 -10.35 17.19
CA SER A 390 -38.05 -10.44 16.30
C SER A 390 -38.10 -9.33 15.27
N VAL A 391 -36.98 -8.65 15.08
CA VAL A 391 -36.86 -7.56 14.10
C VAL A 391 -36.13 -8.07 12.87
N VAL A 392 -36.72 -7.84 11.69
CA VAL A 392 -36.09 -8.09 10.40
C VAL A 392 -35.88 -6.76 9.71
N HIS A 393 -34.68 -6.55 9.18
CA HIS A 393 -34.38 -5.50 8.23
C HIS A 393 -34.74 -5.98 6.83
N ASN A 394 -35.52 -5.20 6.12
CA ASN A 394 -35.87 -5.48 4.74
C ASN A 394 -35.61 -4.23 3.89
N ASP A 395 -34.57 -4.31 3.07
CA ASP A 395 -34.17 -3.27 2.10
C ASP A 395 -34.78 -3.49 0.70
N GLY A 396 -35.66 -4.50 0.55
CA GLY A 396 -36.27 -4.89 -0.72
C GLY A 396 -35.42 -5.84 -1.57
N LYS A 397 -34.15 -6.09 -1.21
CA LYS A 397 -33.24 -7.02 -1.90
C LYS A 397 -32.83 -8.20 -1.00
N THR A 398 -32.69 -7.96 0.30
CA THR A 398 -32.32 -8.97 1.30
C THR A 398 -33.14 -8.79 2.58
N GLN A 399 -33.58 -9.89 3.18
CA GLN A 399 -34.17 -9.91 4.53
C GLN A 399 -33.12 -10.40 5.51
N ARG A 400 -32.82 -9.60 6.54
CA ARG A 400 -31.82 -9.92 7.56
C ARG A 400 -32.42 -9.82 8.96
N LYS A 401 -32.16 -10.81 9.81
CA LYS A 401 -32.62 -10.79 11.21
C LYS A 401 -31.71 -9.88 12.04
N MET A 402 -32.28 -8.83 12.62
CA MET A 402 -31.56 -7.80 13.38
C MET A 402 -31.47 -8.10 14.89
N GLY A 403 -32.27 -9.06 15.37
CA GLY A 403 -32.30 -9.46 16.76
C GLY A 403 -33.69 -9.87 17.21
N ALA A 404 -33.78 -10.27 18.48
CA ALA A 404 -35.04 -10.60 19.12
C ALA A 404 -35.02 -10.19 20.59
N ALA A 405 -36.18 -9.83 21.13
CA ALA A 405 -36.38 -9.48 22.53
C ALA A 405 -37.54 -10.28 23.13
N ASP A 406 -37.30 -10.86 24.30
CA ASP A 406 -38.32 -11.61 25.05
C ASP A 406 -39.06 -10.72 26.03
N PHE A 407 -40.39 -10.80 25.98
CA PHE A 407 -41.31 -10.12 26.87
C PHE A 407 -42.08 -11.14 27.71
N ARG A 408 -42.22 -10.86 29.01
CA ARG A 408 -43.08 -11.65 29.90
C ARG A 408 -44.51 -11.17 29.75
N ILE A 409 -45.46 -12.09 29.61
CA ILE A 409 -46.87 -11.72 29.54
C ILE A 409 -47.43 -11.72 30.97
N LYS A 410 -48.01 -10.59 31.39
CA LYS A 410 -48.70 -10.47 32.69
C LYS A 410 -50.16 -10.11 32.49
N ARG A 411 -50.98 -10.47 33.47
CA ARG A 411 -52.33 -9.90 33.57
C ARG A 411 -52.23 -8.47 34.05
N VAL A 412 -53.18 -7.64 33.61
CA VAL A 412 -53.39 -6.33 34.23
C VAL A 412 -53.72 -6.53 35.71
N PRO A 413 -53.26 -5.66 36.63
CA PRO A 413 -53.59 -5.76 38.05
C PRO A 413 -55.10 -5.85 38.30
N ASP A 414 -55.51 -6.40 39.43
CA ASP A 414 -56.93 -6.39 39.80
C ASP A 414 -57.34 -4.98 40.21
N PRO A 415 -58.51 -4.47 39.76
CA PRO A 415 -59.05 -3.23 40.27
C PRO A 415 -59.52 -3.42 41.73
N LYS A 416 -59.59 -2.33 42.47
CA LYS A 416 -60.22 -2.28 43.79
C LYS A 416 -61.66 -1.79 43.65
N ALA A 417 -62.58 -2.42 44.35
CA ALA A 417 -63.98 -2.00 44.38
C ALA A 417 -64.18 -0.90 45.42
N TYR A 418 -64.90 0.16 45.05
CA TYR A 418 -65.23 1.28 45.93
C TYR A 418 -66.74 1.50 45.98
N ILE A 419 -67.26 1.89 47.12
CA ILE A 419 -68.62 2.45 47.26
C ILE A 419 -68.54 3.71 48.13
N ALA A 420 -69.24 4.77 47.74
CA ALA A 420 -69.15 6.07 48.42
C ALA A 420 -67.71 6.58 48.61
N ASN A 421 -66.85 6.37 47.61
CA ASN A 421 -65.42 6.71 47.61
C ASN A 421 -64.57 6.01 48.69
N THR A 422 -65.03 4.88 49.25
CA THR A 422 -64.23 4.06 50.16
C THR A 422 -64.19 2.60 49.73
N ASP A 423 -63.08 1.91 50.01
CA ASP A 423 -62.88 0.46 49.86
C ASP A 423 -63.05 -0.29 51.21
N GLY A 424 -63.39 0.42 52.29
CA GLY A 424 -63.73 -0.17 53.58
C GLY A 424 -63.74 0.83 54.75
N GLY A 425 -63.98 0.33 55.96
CA GLY A 425 -63.91 1.11 57.20
C GLY A 425 -65.17 1.95 57.48
N PRO A 426 -65.05 3.00 58.31
CA PRO A 426 -66.20 3.80 58.72
C PRO A 426 -66.79 4.63 57.57
N VAL A 427 -68.11 4.62 57.43
CA VAL A 427 -68.81 5.38 56.39
C VAL A 427 -70.13 5.94 56.91
N GLN A 428 -70.45 7.18 56.53
CA GLN A 428 -71.74 7.78 56.88
C GLN A 428 -72.87 7.12 56.11
N LYS A 429 -73.96 6.80 56.82
CA LYS A 429 -75.15 6.16 56.22
C LYS A 429 -75.68 6.91 54.99
N ASN A 430 -75.74 8.25 55.05
CA ASN A 430 -76.25 9.08 53.96
C ASN A 430 -75.35 9.00 52.70
N MET A 431 -74.04 8.82 52.86
CA MET A 431 -73.13 8.69 51.72
C MET A 431 -73.32 7.36 50.98
N LEU A 432 -73.59 6.26 51.69
CA LEU A 432 -73.92 4.98 51.05
C LEU A 432 -75.24 5.05 50.26
N LEU A 433 -76.26 5.68 50.85
CA LEU A 433 -77.56 5.87 50.20
C LEU A 433 -77.53 6.86 49.03
N ALA A 434 -76.53 7.75 48.98
CA ALA A 434 -76.31 8.66 47.86
C ALA A 434 -75.51 7.99 46.73
N ALA A 435 -74.42 7.28 47.06
CA ALA A 435 -73.54 6.68 46.07
C ALA A 435 -74.21 5.54 45.30
N ARG A 436 -74.90 4.64 46.00
CA ARG A 436 -75.69 3.50 45.48
C ARG A 436 -74.98 2.52 44.54
N ALA A 437 -73.79 2.82 44.04
CA ALA A 437 -73.06 2.06 43.05
C ALA A 437 -71.70 1.63 43.58
N ILE A 438 -71.31 0.41 43.25
CA ILE A 438 -69.97 -0.12 43.43
C ILE A 438 -69.18 0.19 42.16
N ILE A 439 -68.06 0.89 42.28
CA ILE A 439 -67.23 1.34 41.16
C ILE A 439 -65.85 0.67 41.29
N PRO A 440 -65.42 -0.14 40.32
CA PRO A 440 -64.07 -0.66 40.28
C PRO A 440 -63.11 0.43 39.82
N ARG A 441 -61.96 0.56 40.48
CA ARG A 441 -60.91 1.52 40.12
C ARG A 441 -59.57 0.79 40.03
N MET A 442 -58.81 1.08 38.98
CA MET A 442 -57.43 0.60 38.89
C MET A 442 -56.56 1.26 39.96
N PRO A 443 -55.47 0.59 40.40
CA PRO A 443 -54.47 1.24 41.25
C PRO A 443 -53.94 2.52 40.62
N GLU A 444 -53.66 3.54 41.43
CA GLU A 444 -53.19 4.86 40.95
C GLU A 444 -51.89 4.78 40.13
N ASP A 445 -51.01 3.81 40.45
CA ASP A 445 -49.72 3.60 39.78
C ASP A 445 -49.82 2.74 38.50
N PHE A 446 -51.01 2.53 37.95
CA PHE A 446 -51.19 1.71 36.75
C PHE A 446 -51.38 2.57 35.50
N ASP A 447 -50.42 2.49 34.58
CA ASP A 447 -50.28 3.40 33.43
C ASP A 447 -51.31 3.20 32.29
N PHE A 448 -52.14 2.15 32.33
CA PHE A 448 -53.13 1.91 31.28
C PHE A 448 -54.53 2.37 31.71
N ASP A 449 -55.17 3.14 30.83
CA ASP A 449 -56.58 3.53 30.98
C ASP A 449 -57.49 2.33 30.63
N LEU A 450 -57.92 1.59 31.66
CA LEU A 450 -58.80 0.43 31.53
C LEU A 450 -60.07 0.60 32.36
N GLN A 451 -61.20 0.24 31.74
CA GLN A 451 -62.49 0.25 32.39
C GLN A 451 -62.92 -1.18 32.76
N PHE A 452 -63.33 -1.35 34.02
CA PHE A 452 -63.91 -2.58 34.54
C PHE A 452 -65.38 -2.34 34.90
N GLU A 453 -66.20 -3.36 34.76
CA GLU A 453 -67.65 -3.30 35.08
C GLU A 453 -68.01 -4.33 36.15
N ILE A 454 -68.75 -3.94 37.20
CA ILE A 454 -69.24 -4.91 38.19
C ILE A 454 -70.39 -5.72 37.59
N VAL A 455 -70.25 -7.05 37.61
CA VAL A 455 -71.21 -8.02 37.11
C VAL A 455 -72.17 -8.48 38.22
N SER A 456 -71.65 -8.75 39.42
CA SER A 456 -72.45 -9.22 40.56
C SER A 456 -71.72 -9.03 41.87
N TYR A 457 -72.45 -9.06 42.98
CA TYR A 457 -71.89 -9.07 44.33
C TYR A 457 -72.91 -9.63 45.34
N ASN A 458 -72.44 -10.00 46.52
CA ASN A 458 -73.27 -10.35 47.67
C ASN A 458 -73.19 -9.23 48.71
N PHE A 459 -74.35 -8.82 49.23
CA PHE A 459 -74.44 -7.90 50.35
C PHE A 459 -74.77 -8.70 51.60
N ALA A 460 -73.97 -8.55 52.64
CA ALA A 460 -74.20 -9.13 53.95
C ALA A 460 -74.20 -8.05 55.03
N GLY A 461 -75.04 -8.19 56.05
CA GLY A 461 -75.02 -7.31 57.22
C GLY A 461 -75.60 -8.01 58.44
N VAL A 462 -75.32 -7.48 59.64
CA VAL A 462 -75.87 -8.02 60.89
C VAL A 462 -77.11 -7.22 61.28
N ARG A 463 -78.25 -7.89 61.49
CA ARG A 463 -79.48 -7.26 62.01
C ARG A 463 -80.03 -8.11 63.15
N GLY A 464 -80.10 -7.53 64.35
CA GLY A 464 -80.68 -8.21 65.52
C GLY A 464 -79.90 -9.43 66.01
N GLY A 465 -78.65 -9.60 65.59
CA GLY A 465 -77.81 -10.76 65.93
C GLY A 465 -77.67 -11.79 64.79
N ASP A 466 -78.57 -11.77 63.81
CA ASP A 466 -78.56 -12.67 62.66
C ASP A 466 -77.90 -12.04 61.42
N MET A 467 -77.30 -12.89 60.58
CA MET A 467 -76.70 -12.50 59.30
C MET A 467 -77.79 -12.39 58.23
N TRP A 468 -77.89 -11.22 57.60
CA TRP A 468 -78.78 -10.95 56.48
C TRP A 468 -77.96 -10.84 55.19
N GLU A 469 -78.19 -11.75 54.25
CA GLU A 469 -77.47 -11.80 52.97
C GLU A 469 -78.42 -11.68 51.76
N ARG A 470 -78.01 -10.93 50.74
CA ARG A 470 -78.67 -10.80 49.44
C ARG A 470 -77.66 -10.72 48.31
N ALA A 471 -77.85 -11.52 47.27
CA ALA A 471 -77.11 -11.39 46.02
C ALA A 471 -77.71 -10.26 45.16
N ALA A 472 -76.86 -9.60 44.39
CA ALA A 472 -77.23 -8.59 43.40
C ALA A 472 -76.47 -8.78 42.09
N THR A 473 -77.11 -8.34 41.01
CA THR A 473 -76.54 -8.31 39.66
C THR A 473 -76.34 -6.86 39.24
N GLY A 474 -75.22 -6.58 38.57
CA GLY A 474 -74.78 -5.24 38.22
C GLY A 474 -74.06 -4.54 39.37
N ASN A 475 -73.79 -3.24 39.17
CA ASN A 475 -73.04 -2.41 40.09
C ASN A 475 -73.90 -1.69 41.15
N MET A 476 -75.22 -1.72 41.05
CA MET A 476 -76.14 -0.91 41.87
C MET A 476 -76.73 -1.68 43.05
N LEU A 477 -76.85 -0.99 44.20
CA LEU A 477 -77.58 -1.47 45.38
C LEU A 477 -79.07 -1.66 45.09
N THR A 478 -79.60 -2.85 45.41
CA THR A 478 -81.04 -3.12 45.29
C THR A 478 -81.85 -2.35 46.34
N GLN A 479 -83.15 -2.19 46.11
CA GLN A 479 -84.03 -1.47 47.03
C GLN A 479 -84.07 -2.12 48.43
N GLU A 480 -83.97 -3.45 48.51
CA GLU A 480 -83.86 -4.19 49.77
C GLU A 480 -82.58 -3.80 50.53
N MET A 481 -81.44 -3.74 49.84
CA MET A 481 -80.15 -3.36 50.43
C MET A 481 -80.16 -1.89 50.88
N GLN A 482 -80.76 -0.99 50.10
CA GLN A 482 -80.92 0.41 50.48
C GLN A 482 -81.81 0.55 51.73
N THR A 483 -82.90 -0.23 51.80
CA THR A 483 -83.78 -0.26 52.97
C THR A 483 -83.05 -0.83 54.19
N PHE A 484 -82.22 -1.86 54.01
CA PHE A 484 -81.34 -2.38 55.06
C PHE A 484 -80.42 -1.28 55.60
N ILE A 485 -79.67 -0.61 54.72
CA ILE A 485 -78.76 0.49 55.07
C ILE A 485 -79.50 1.61 55.80
N SER A 486 -80.68 2.02 55.34
CA SER A 486 -81.46 3.12 55.96
C SER A 486 -81.80 2.85 57.44
N ASN A 487 -82.03 1.58 57.76
CA ASN A 487 -82.39 1.11 59.10
C ASN A 487 -81.16 0.73 59.95
N CYS A 488 -79.95 0.78 59.39
CA CYS A 488 -78.75 0.48 60.15
C CYS A 488 -78.50 1.52 61.23
N LYS A 489 -78.06 1.03 62.40
CA LYS A 489 -77.59 1.84 63.53
C LYS A 489 -76.09 2.06 63.44
N ARG A 490 -75.62 3.11 64.10
CA ARG A 490 -74.19 3.40 64.26
C ARG A 490 -73.47 2.20 64.88
N GLY A 491 -72.36 1.79 64.28
CA GLY A 491 -71.53 0.67 64.69
C GLY A 491 -71.88 -0.66 64.01
N GLU A 492 -73.00 -0.75 63.30
CA GLU A 492 -73.33 -1.96 62.53
C GLU A 492 -72.39 -2.13 61.32
N ARG A 493 -72.09 -3.40 61.01
CA ARG A 493 -71.18 -3.78 59.93
C ARG A 493 -71.95 -4.29 58.72
N ILE A 494 -71.47 -3.89 57.56
CA ILE A 494 -71.96 -4.30 56.25
C ILE A 494 -70.77 -4.82 55.46
N TRP A 495 -70.92 -5.97 54.82
CA TRP A 495 -69.94 -6.54 53.91
C TRP A 495 -70.52 -6.59 52.51
N ILE A 496 -69.72 -6.17 51.54
CA ILE A 496 -69.97 -6.39 50.12
C ILE A 496 -68.94 -7.42 49.68
N GLU A 497 -69.39 -8.66 49.56
CA GLU A 497 -68.57 -9.84 49.32
C GLU A 497 -68.81 -10.38 47.91
N ASN A 498 -67.96 -11.31 47.47
CA ASN A 498 -68.11 -11.99 46.17
C ASN A 498 -68.32 -11.02 45.00
N ILE A 499 -67.67 -9.85 45.04
CA ILE A 499 -67.74 -8.84 43.98
C ILE A 499 -67.06 -9.41 42.73
N ILE A 500 -67.80 -9.53 41.63
CA ILE A 500 -67.29 -9.98 40.34
C ILE A 500 -67.23 -8.78 39.40
N ALA A 501 -66.06 -8.51 38.83
CA ALA A 501 -65.88 -7.47 37.80
C ALA A 501 -65.45 -8.09 36.48
N ARG A 502 -65.95 -7.55 35.36
CA ARG A 502 -65.54 -7.91 34.01
C ARG A 502 -64.50 -6.92 33.50
N GLY A 503 -63.39 -7.44 33.01
CA GLY A 503 -62.33 -6.67 32.35
C GLY A 503 -61.91 -7.29 31.02
N PRO A 504 -60.83 -6.75 30.41
CA PRO A 504 -60.32 -7.19 29.10
C PRO A 504 -59.90 -8.66 29.03
N ASP A 505 -59.64 -9.30 30.17
CA ASP A 505 -59.26 -10.71 30.27
C ASP A 505 -60.31 -11.62 30.93
N GLY A 506 -61.53 -11.11 31.12
CA GLY A 506 -62.68 -11.86 31.60
C GLY A 506 -63.20 -11.41 32.98
N ASN A 507 -63.98 -12.28 33.62
CA ASN A 507 -64.56 -12.02 34.93
C ASN A 507 -63.56 -12.34 36.05
N ARG A 508 -63.45 -11.45 37.03
CA ARG A 508 -62.54 -11.55 38.18
C ARG A 508 -63.28 -11.32 39.48
N LYS A 509 -62.91 -12.06 40.52
CA LYS A 509 -63.38 -11.82 41.88
C LYS A 509 -62.51 -10.75 42.53
N LEU A 510 -63.13 -9.66 42.97
CA LEU A 510 -62.49 -8.56 43.69
C LEU A 510 -62.53 -8.80 45.21
N GLY A 511 -61.75 -8.01 45.95
CA GLY A 511 -61.74 -8.04 47.42
C GLY A 511 -63.08 -7.61 48.03
N THR A 512 -63.35 -8.12 49.23
CA THR A 512 -64.52 -7.74 50.03
C THR A 512 -64.39 -6.31 50.56
N ILE A 513 -65.46 -5.52 50.45
CA ILE A 513 -65.57 -4.22 51.11
C ILE A 513 -66.23 -4.43 52.47
N SER A 514 -65.54 -4.10 53.56
CA SER A 514 -66.06 -4.19 54.93
C SER A 514 -66.31 -2.79 55.47
N LEU A 515 -67.57 -2.44 55.69
CA LEU A 515 -68.01 -1.10 56.08
C LEU A 515 -68.54 -1.11 57.52
N THR A 516 -68.30 -0.03 58.25
CA THR A 516 -68.91 0.22 59.57
C THR A 516 -69.74 1.50 59.50
N VAL A 517 -71.04 1.41 59.75
CA VAL A 517 -71.94 2.56 59.66
C VAL A 517 -71.64 3.54 60.80
N GLN A 518 -71.43 4.81 60.47
CA GLN A 518 -71.25 5.90 61.45
C GLN A 518 -72.50 6.76 61.63
#